data_AF-A0A2V8X6P0-F1
#
_entry.id   AF-A0A2V8X6P0-F1
#
_cell.length_a   1.000
_cell.length_b   1.000
_cell.length_c   1.000
_cell.angle_alpha   90.00
_cell.angle_beta   90.00
_cell.angle_gamma   90.00
#
_symmetry.space_group_name_H-M   'P 1'
#
loop_
_entity.id
_entity.type
_entity.pdbx_description
1 polymer ?
#
loop_
_entity_poly.entity_id
_entity_poly.type
_entity_poly.pdbx_seq_one_letter_code
_entity_poly.pdbx_strand_id
1 'polypeptide(L)'
;MNSSDRAIQYGVVPTGTAKTISGLELLTAIMEGRLPAPPIQKVLDFRLVEVARGYTAFSGSPKFEYYNPLGTVHGGYTAALLDSCMACAVHSTLDAGWSYATLEIKIN
;
A
#
# COMPACT_ATOMS: atom_id res chain seq x y z
N MET A 1 -21.96 15.70 3.46
CA MET A 1 -20.79 15.16 4.18
C MET A 1 -19.94 14.45 3.15
N ASN A 2 -18.78 15.02 2.80
CA ASN A 2 -17.84 14.40 1.86
C ASN A 2 -17.27 13.14 2.54
N SER A 3 -17.16 12.01 1.83
CA SER A 3 -16.59 10.74 2.35
C SER A 3 -15.09 10.82 2.74
N SER A 4 -14.51 12.02 2.84
CA SER A 4 -13.08 12.29 2.94
C SER A 4 -12.53 12.30 4.37
N ASP A 5 -13.37 12.28 5.40
CA ASP A 5 -12.97 12.55 6.81
C ASP A 5 -13.03 11.32 7.74
N ARG A 6 -13.12 10.11 7.19
CA ARG A 6 -13.03 8.91 8.04
C ARG A 6 -11.57 8.69 8.45
N ALA A 7 -11.30 8.70 9.76
CA ALA A 7 -9.97 8.41 10.29
C ALA A 7 -9.47 7.04 9.78
N ILE A 8 -8.26 7.02 9.21
CA ILE A 8 -7.64 5.80 8.70
C ILE A 8 -7.33 4.88 9.89
N GLN A 9 -7.89 3.68 9.87
CA GLN A 9 -7.52 2.62 10.81
C GLN A 9 -6.30 1.88 10.27
N TYR A 10 -5.26 1.75 11.09
CA TYR A 10 -4.05 1.00 10.74
C TYR A 10 -4.00 -0.34 11.47
N GLY A 11 -3.45 -1.37 10.83
CA GLY A 11 -3.36 -2.70 11.40
C GLY A 11 -3.04 -3.77 10.37
N VAL A 12 -2.95 -5.01 10.83
CA VAL A 12 -2.68 -6.19 9.98
C VAL A 12 -3.97 -6.99 9.87
N VAL A 13 -4.44 -7.21 8.65
CA VAL A 13 -5.53 -8.16 8.38
C VAL A 13 -5.00 -9.58 8.68
N PRO A 14 -5.66 -10.37 9.55
CA PRO A 14 -5.23 -11.74 9.81
C PRO A 14 -5.10 -12.55 8.51
N THR A 15 -4.02 -13.32 8.36
CA THR A 15 -3.72 -14.04 7.11
C THR A 15 -4.81 -15.03 6.72
N GLY A 16 -5.45 -15.68 7.71
CA GLY A 16 -6.60 -16.55 7.48
C GLY A 16 -7.76 -15.83 6.79
N THR A 17 -8.04 -14.59 7.20
CA THR A 17 -9.07 -13.72 6.59
C THR A 17 -8.60 -13.13 5.25
N ALA A 18 -7.36 -12.66 5.17
CA ALA A 18 -6.84 -12.05 3.95
C ALA A 18 -6.83 -13.03 2.76
N LYS A 19 -6.66 -14.32 3.04
CA LYS A 19 -6.66 -15.38 2.03
C LYS A 19 -8.05 -15.84 1.58
N THR A 20 -9.14 -15.42 2.23
CA THR A 20 -10.50 -15.86 1.84
C THR A 20 -11.11 -15.03 0.71
N ILE A 21 -10.48 -13.92 0.33
CA ILE A 21 -10.95 -13.02 -0.73
C ILE A 21 -9.83 -12.80 -1.75
N SER A 22 -10.18 -12.35 -2.96
CA SER A 22 -9.20 -11.99 -3.98
C SER A 22 -8.37 -10.79 -3.53
N GLY A 23 -7.18 -10.62 -4.13
CA GLY A 23 -6.33 -9.48 -3.82
C GLY A 23 -6.98 -8.15 -4.21
N LEU A 24 -7.78 -8.12 -5.28
CA LEU A 24 -8.55 -6.93 -5.67
C LEU A 24 -9.57 -6.54 -4.60
N GLU A 25 -10.33 -7.50 -4.07
CA GLU A 25 -11.31 -7.26 -3.00
C GLU A 25 -10.63 -6.78 -1.72
N LEU A 26 -9.50 -7.39 -1.34
CA LEU A 26 -8.72 -7.00 -0.17
C LEU A 26 -8.23 -5.55 -0.29
N LEU A 27 -7.57 -5.22 -1.40
CA LEU A 27 -7.00 -3.88 -1.62
C LEU A 27 -8.09 -2.81 -1.73
N THR A 28 -9.22 -3.12 -2.39
CA THR A 28 -10.38 -2.23 -2.46
C THR A 28 -10.94 -1.97 -1.07
N ALA A 29 -11.09 -3.02 -0.24
CA ALA A 29 -11.56 -2.89 1.13
C ALA A 29 -10.62 -2.06 2.02
N ILE A 30 -9.31 -2.16 1.81
CA ILE A 30 -8.31 -1.31 2.48
C ILE A 30 -8.46 0.15 2.02
N MET A 31 -8.54 0.40 0.72
CA MET A 31 -8.69 1.74 0.14
C MET A 31 -9.97 2.44 0.63
N GLU A 32 -11.08 1.71 0.73
CA GLU A 32 -12.37 2.20 1.23
C GLU A 32 -12.45 2.29 2.76
N GLY A 33 -11.39 1.88 3.48
CA GLY A 33 -11.36 1.87 4.94
C GLY A 33 -12.32 0.87 5.59
N ARG A 34 -12.71 -0.19 4.87
CA ARG A 34 -13.44 -1.36 5.42
C ARG A 34 -12.49 -2.34 6.12
N LEU A 35 -11.23 -2.39 5.67
CA LEU A 35 -10.14 -3.11 6.31
C LEU A 35 -9.03 -2.13 6.73
N PRO A 36 -8.23 -2.47 7.75
CA PRO A 36 -7.15 -1.61 8.20
C PRO A 36 -6.07 -1.44 7.12
N ALA A 37 -5.56 -0.22 6.99
CA ALA A 37 -4.37 0.07 6.22
C ALA A 37 -3.12 -0.55 6.88
N PRO A 38 -2.18 -1.11 6.10
CA PRO A 38 -0.93 -1.67 6.63
C PRO A 38 -0.15 -0.65 7.49
N PRO A 39 0.48 -1.04 8.61
CA PRO A 39 1.18 -0.10 9.50
C PRO A 39 2.29 0.71 8.83
N ILE A 40 2.93 0.17 7.79
CA ILE A 40 3.95 0.89 7.02
C ILE A 40 3.42 2.18 6.37
N GLN A 41 2.14 2.21 5.99
CA GLN A 41 1.48 3.40 5.45
C GLN A 41 1.43 4.55 6.46
N LYS A 42 1.30 4.23 7.76
CA LYS A 42 1.38 5.22 8.84
C LYS A 42 2.79 5.76 9.02
N VAL A 43 3.78 4.86 8.95
CA VAL A 43 5.19 5.19 9.19
C VAL A 43 5.77 6.05 8.07
N LEU A 44 5.37 5.79 6.82
CA LEU A 44 5.89 6.48 5.63
C LEU A 44 4.88 7.44 4.98
N ASP A 45 3.79 7.77 5.68
CA ASP A 45 2.77 8.73 5.26
C ASP A 45 2.37 8.62 3.77
N PHE A 46 2.07 7.40 3.34
CA PHE A 46 1.54 7.13 2.00
C PHE A 46 0.29 6.24 2.08
N ARG A 47 -0.57 6.32 1.08
CA ARG A 47 -1.81 5.54 1.01
C ARG A 47 -2.15 5.10 -0.41
N LEU A 48 -2.86 3.98 -0.52
CA LEU A 48 -3.48 3.52 -1.77
C LEU A 48 -4.62 4.50 -2.12
N VAL A 49 -4.61 5.05 -3.32
CA VAL A 49 -5.64 6.01 -3.79
C VAL A 49 -6.44 5.49 -4.98
N GLU A 50 -5.93 4.48 -5.69
CA GLU A 50 -6.63 3.82 -6.78
C GLU A 50 -6.21 2.36 -6.87
N VAL A 51 -7.15 1.48 -7.16
CA VAL A 51 -6.89 0.07 -7.43
C VAL A 51 -7.81 -0.43 -8.54
N ALA A 52 -7.23 -1.16 -9.48
CA ALA A 52 -7.93 -1.95 -10.48
C ALA A 52 -7.14 -3.24 -10.73
N ARG A 53 -7.67 -4.17 -11.53
CA ARG A 53 -6.96 -5.41 -11.86
C ARG A 53 -5.67 -5.10 -12.62
N GLY A 54 -4.51 -5.42 -12.02
CA GLY A 54 -3.19 -5.16 -12.58
C GLY A 54 -2.69 -3.72 -12.43
N TYR A 55 -3.38 -2.89 -11.65
CA TYR A 55 -3.05 -1.47 -11.50
C TYR A 55 -3.27 -0.98 -10.06
N THR A 56 -2.32 -0.21 -9.54
CA THR A 56 -2.54 0.58 -8.32
C THR A 56 -1.83 1.92 -8.41
N ALA A 57 -2.38 2.91 -7.71
CA ALA A 57 -1.74 4.20 -7.50
C ALA A 57 -1.67 4.51 -6.00
N PHE A 58 -0.52 5.02 -5.58
CA PHE A 58 -0.30 5.47 -4.21
C PHE A 58 0.03 6.96 -4.18
N SER A 59 -0.44 7.66 -3.15
CA SER A 59 -0.08 9.04 -2.86
C SER A 59 0.73 9.08 -1.57
N GLY A 60 1.91 9.70 -1.62
CA GLY A 60 2.79 9.91 -0.47
C GLY A 60 2.91 11.40 -0.13
N SER A 61 3.05 11.72 1.16
CA SER A 61 3.34 13.06 1.68
C SER A 61 4.65 13.04 2.47
N PRO A 62 5.82 13.09 1.79
CA PRO A 62 7.09 12.89 2.46
C PRO A 62 7.36 14.00 3.48
N LYS A 63 7.66 13.63 4.72
CA LYS A 63 8.02 14.53 5.82
C LYS A 63 9.52 14.71 5.92
N PHE A 64 9.94 15.72 6.68
CA PHE A 64 11.35 16.00 6.96
C PHE A 64 12.12 14.78 7.50
N GLU A 65 11.46 13.95 8.31
CA GLU A 65 12.00 12.68 8.85
C GLU A 65 12.36 11.63 7.78
N TYR A 66 11.92 11.79 6.52
CA TYR A 66 12.29 10.90 5.42
C TYR A 66 13.38 11.46 4.52
N TYR A 67 14.00 12.59 4.90
CA TYR A 67 15.01 13.24 4.08
C TYR A 67 16.38 12.58 4.26
N ASN A 68 17.20 12.64 3.22
CA ASN A 68 18.60 12.25 3.26
C ASN A 68 19.49 13.42 3.74
N PRO A 69 20.81 13.21 3.94
CA PRO A 69 21.73 14.28 4.38
C PRO A 69 21.84 15.48 3.43
N LEU A 70 21.39 15.36 2.18
CA LEU A 70 21.38 16.44 1.19
C LEU A 70 20.08 17.25 1.21
N GLY A 71 19.15 16.94 2.12
CA GLY A 71 17.89 17.67 2.28
C GLY A 71 16.83 17.34 1.25
N THR A 72 16.93 16.20 0.56
CA THR A 72 15.89 15.70 -0.36
C THR A 72 15.26 14.43 0.21
N VAL A 73 14.11 14.01 -0.33
CA VAL A 73 13.49 12.72 0.02
C VAL A 73 14.50 11.58 -0.19
N HIS A 74 14.66 10.73 0.82
CA HIS A 74 15.57 9.59 0.77
C HIS A 74 15.10 8.56 -0.26
N GLY A 75 16.02 8.02 -1.06
CA GLY A 75 15.68 7.05 -2.11
C GLY A 75 14.94 5.81 -1.56
N GLY A 76 15.24 5.40 -0.33
CA GLY A 76 14.52 4.32 0.37
C GLY A 76 13.04 4.59 0.64
N TYR A 77 12.63 5.86 0.81
CA TYR A 77 11.20 6.23 0.90
C TYR A 77 10.51 5.93 -0.44
N THR A 78 11.09 6.46 -1.53
CA THR A 78 10.58 6.27 -2.88
C THR A 78 10.56 4.79 -3.26
N ALA A 79 11.59 4.04 -2.87
CA ALA A 79 11.67 2.60 -3.10
C ALA A 79 10.54 1.83 -2.41
N ALA A 80 10.25 2.13 -1.14
CA ALA A 80 9.16 1.49 -0.41
C ALA A 80 7.77 1.83 -1.00
N LEU A 81 7.58 3.07 -1.46
CA LEU A 81 6.36 3.48 -2.14
C LEU A 81 6.21 2.75 -3.49
N LEU A 82 7.28 2.67 -4.29
CA LEU A 82 7.27 1.95 -5.57
C LEU A 82 7.05 0.45 -5.40
N ASP A 83 7.68 -0.18 -4.39
CA ASP A 83 7.41 -1.58 -4.04
C ASP A 83 5.93 -1.79 -3.73
N SER A 84 5.33 -0.90 -2.94
CA SER A 84 3.90 -0.95 -2.60
C SER A 84 3.02 -0.88 -3.85
N CYS A 85 3.32 0.01 -4.80
CA CYS A 85 2.62 0.10 -6.08
C CYS A 85 2.73 -1.22 -6.88
N MET A 86 3.94 -1.74 -7.06
CA MET A 86 4.18 -2.91 -7.91
C MET A 86 3.61 -4.19 -7.27
N ALA A 87 3.88 -4.40 -5.98
CA ALA A 87 3.37 -5.53 -5.22
C ALA A 87 1.83 -5.55 -5.22
N CYS A 88 1.19 -4.41 -4.96
CA CYS A 88 -0.28 -4.35 -4.93
C CYS A 88 -0.88 -4.47 -6.34
N ALA A 89 -0.22 -3.99 -7.40
CA ALA A 89 -0.64 -4.26 -8.77
C ALA A 89 -0.65 -5.76 -9.07
N VAL A 90 0.39 -6.50 -8.69
CA VAL A 90 0.41 -7.98 -8.79
C VAL A 90 -0.69 -8.60 -7.93
N HIS A 91 -0.80 -8.19 -6.68
CA HIS A 91 -1.80 -8.72 -5.73
C HIS A 91 -3.23 -8.59 -6.28
N SER A 92 -3.57 -7.46 -6.89
CA SER A 92 -4.89 -7.20 -7.47
C SER A 92 -5.29 -8.20 -8.58
N THR A 93 -4.34 -8.98 -9.10
CA THR A 93 -4.61 -10.02 -10.11
C THR A 93 -4.79 -11.42 -9.53
N LEU A 94 -4.50 -11.61 -8.23
CA LEU A 94 -4.53 -12.91 -7.56
C LEU A 94 -5.93 -13.26 -7.06
N ASP A 95 -6.34 -14.51 -7.30
CA ASP A 95 -7.51 -15.11 -6.68
C ASP A 95 -7.26 -15.41 -5.19
N ALA A 96 -8.35 -15.71 -4.46
CA ALA A 96 -8.27 -16.12 -3.06
C ALA A 96 -7.34 -17.33 -2.86
N GLY A 97 -6.67 -17.38 -1.71
CA GLY A 97 -5.76 -18.46 -1.32
C GLY A 97 -4.31 -18.31 -1.79
N TRP A 98 -4.04 -17.46 -2.78
CA TRP A 98 -2.68 -17.24 -3.29
C TRP A 98 -1.86 -16.31 -2.39
N SER A 99 -0.53 -16.36 -2.54
CA SER A 99 0.41 -15.48 -1.86
C SER A 99 1.61 -15.24 -2.76
N TYR A 100 2.33 -14.15 -2.53
CA TYR A 100 3.49 -13.75 -3.30
C TYR A 100 4.44 -12.97 -2.40
N ALA A 101 5.67 -12.76 -2.87
CA ALA A 101 6.66 -11.93 -2.22
C ALA A 101 7.48 -11.20 -3.27
N THR A 102 7.87 -9.95 -2.98
CA THR A 102 8.87 -9.25 -3.79
C THR A 102 10.23 -9.95 -3.62
N LEU A 103 10.81 -10.42 -4.71
CA LEU A 103 12.15 -11.04 -4.70
C LEU A 103 13.26 -10.06 -5.05
N GLU A 104 12.97 -9.08 -5.91
CA GLU A 104 13.92 -8.07 -6.37
C GLU A 104 13.18 -6.75 -6.60
N ILE A 105 13.88 -5.65 -6.32
CA ILE A 105 13.50 -4.29 -6.73
C ILE A 105 14.73 -3.65 -7.36
N LYS A 106 14.57 -3.12 -8.57
CA LYS A 106 15.58 -2.30 -9.25
C LYS A 106 15.01 -0.91 -9.51
N ILE A 107 15.75 0.12 -9.11
CA ILE A 107 15.43 1.54 -9.32
C ILE A 107 16.65 2.17 -10.00
N ASN A 108 16.42 3.08 -10.95
CA ASN A 108 17.49 3.77 -11.67
C ASN A 108 17.78 5.14 -11.05
#